data_AF-A0A2M8NF45-F1
#
_entry.id   AF-A0A2M8NF45-F1
#
_cell.length_a   1.000
_cell.length_b   1.000
_cell.length_c   1.000
_cell.angle_alpha   90.00
_cell.angle_beta   90.00
_cell.angle_gamma   90.00
#
_symmetry.space_group_name_H-M   'P 1'
#
loop_
_entity.id
_entity.type
_entity.pdbx_description
1 polymer ?
#
loop_
_entity_poly.entity_id
_entity_poly.type
_entity_poly.pdbx_seq_one_letter_code
_entity_poly.pdbx_strand_id
1 'polypeptide(L)'
;LQAIPLLAIIAVLVFFLIQASGDPLAEAAANPRFTQADIDLMRARLGLNEPLFPHRFVTWLIGDDWRLRDYTGDGVLDGYGSQRGILRGDFGESYRYKQPVAELVAQRLPNTILLGSSAYIVTIVFSLIVGIYASLRPYTIA
;
A
#
# COMPACT_ATOMS: atom_id res chain seq x y z
N LEU A 1 -6.70 -0.24 24.53
CA LEU A 1 -7.49 0.96 24.15
C LEU A 1 -6.62 2.05 23.49
N GLN A 2 -5.45 2.39 24.05
CA GLN A 2 -4.55 3.43 23.50
C GLN A 2 -4.01 3.15 22.08
N ALA A 3 -3.92 1.89 21.67
CA ALA A 3 -3.47 1.53 20.31
C ALA A 3 -4.49 1.92 19.22
N ILE A 4 -5.79 2.02 19.54
CA ILE A 4 -6.84 2.33 18.57
C ILE A 4 -6.65 3.71 17.92
N PRO A 5 -6.50 4.82 18.69
CA PRO A 5 -6.27 6.13 18.09
C PRO A 5 -4.95 6.19 17.32
N LEU A 6 -3.90 5.53 17.81
CA LEU A 6 -2.61 5.47 17.10
C LEU A 6 -2.74 4.77 15.75
N LEU A 7 -3.37 3.60 15.70
CA LEU A 7 -3.59 2.86 14.46
C LEU A 7 -4.48 3.63 13.48
N ALA A 8 -5.49 4.35 13.98
CA ALA A 8 -6.32 5.21 13.14
C ALA A 8 -5.51 6.35 12.51
N ILE A 9 -4.64 7.01 13.29
CA ILE A 9 -3.74 8.05 12.77
C ILE A 9 -2.80 7.47 11.71
N ILE A 10 -2.19 6.32 11.99
CA ILE A 10 -1.29 5.64 11.03
C ILE A 10 -2.05 5.25 9.76
N ALA A 11 -3.26 4.70 9.86
CA ALA A 11 -4.05 4.31 8.71
C ALA A 11 -4.40 5.51 7.81
N VAL A 12 -4.81 6.63 8.40
CA VAL A 12 -5.07 7.88 7.66
C VAL A 12 -3.79 8.38 7.00
N LEU A 13 -2.66 8.38 7.73
CA LEU A 13 -1.38 8.81 7.20
C LEU A 13 -0.93 7.92 6.02
N VAL A 14 -1.02 6.61 6.16
CA VAL A 14 -0.69 5.64 5.09
C VAL A 14 -1.59 5.84 3.88
N PHE A 15 -2.89 6.06 4.09
CA PHE A 15 -3.81 6.36 2.99
C PHE A 15 -3.37 7.60 2.22
N PHE A 16 -3.04 8.70 2.89
CA PHE A 16 -2.55 9.91 2.23
C PHE A 16 -1.19 9.70 1.54
N LEU A 17 -0.27 8.92 2.13
CA LEU A 17 1.00 8.58 1.49
C LEU A 17 0.79 7.79 0.20
N ILE A 18 -0.13 6.82 0.19
CA ILE A 18 -0.46 6.06 -1.02
C ILE A 18 -1.05 6.99 -2.08
N GLN A 19 -1.96 7.90 -1.71
CA GLN A 19 -2.53 8.85 -2.68
C GLN A 19 -1.52 9.87 -3.18
N ALA A 20 -0.51 10.23 -2.37
CA ALA A 20 0.58 11.09 -2.79
C ALA A 20 1.58 10.41 -3.74
N SER A 21 1.57 9.08 -3.84
CA SER A 21 2.50 8.33 -4.70
C SER A 21 2.24 8.49 -6.21
N GLY A 22 1.14 9.13 -6.60
CA GLY A 22 0.83 9.52 -7.97
C GLY A 22 -0.47 8.91 -8.51
N ASP A 23 -0.97 9.42 -9.64
CA ASP A 23 -2.15 8.86 -10.33
C ASP A 23 -1.73 7.60 -11.12
N PRO A 24 -2.27 6.40 -10.81
CA PRO A 24 -1.94 5.17 -11.53
C PRO A 24 -2.30 5.23 -13.03
N LEU A 25 -3.17 6.17 -13.45
CA LEU A 25 -3.54 6.38 -14.84
C LEU A 25 -2.71 7.47 -15.54
N ALA A 26 -1.75 8.11 -14.87
CA ALA A 26 -0.87 9.08 -15.51
C ALA A 26 -0.07 8.45 -16.67
N GLU A 27 0.38 7.20 -16.51
CA GLU A 27 1.06 6.45 -17.58
C GLU A 27 0.13 6.16 -18.76
N ALA A 28 -1.13 5.80 -18.49
CA ALA A 28 -2.14 5.56 -19.53
C ALA A 28 -2.49 6.87 -20.27
N ALA A 29 -2.57 7.99 -19.54
CA ALA A 29 -2.87 9.31 -20.09
C ALA A 29 -1.74 9.87 -20.97
N ALA A 30 -0.49 9.48 -20.72
CA ALA A 30 0.65 9.88 -21.54
C ALA A 30 0.72 9.11 -22.88
N ASN A 31 -0.01 8.01 -23.04
CA ASN A 31 0.04 7.17 -24.21
C ASN A 31 -0.99 7.63 -25.26
N PRO A 32 -0.58 8.04 -26.48
CA PRO A 32 -1.49 8.57 -27.52
C PRO A 32 -2.55 7.59 -28.02
N ARG A 33 -2.46 6.31 -27.63
CA ARG A 33 -3.42 5.26 -28.01
C ARG A 33 -4.72 5.30 -27.21
N PHE A 34 -4.73 5.93 -26.04
CA PHE A 34 -5.93 6.04 -25.20
C PHE A 34 -6.61 7.38 -25.45
N THR A 35 -7.91 7.35 -25.72
CA THR A 35 -8.72 8.57 -25.85
C THR A 35 -8.98 9.14 -24.46
N GLN A 36 -9.22 10.45 -24.35
CA GLN A 36 -9.61 11.07 -23.07
C GLN A 36 -10.86 10.42 -22.47
N ALA A 37 -11.85 10.08 -23.31
CA ALA A 37 -13.04 9.35 -22.90
C ALA A 37 -12.72 7.95 -22.33
N ASP A 38 -11.73 7.24 -22.90
CA ASP A 38 -11.32 5.92 -22.40
C ASP A 38 -10.67 6.04 -21.02
N ILE A 39 -9.88 7.10 -20.82
CA ILE A 39 -9.19 7.38 -19.54
C ILE A 39 -10.21 7.72 -18.46
N ASP A 40 -11.23 8.52 -18.77
CA ASP A 40 -12.26 8.91 -17.81
C ASP A 40 -13.14 7.73 -17.40
N LEU A 41 -13.44 6.82 -18.34
CA LEU A 41 -14.09 5.56 -18.04
C LEU A 41 -13.20 4.64 -17.18
N MET A 42 -11.88 4.58 -17.44
CA MET A 42 -10.96 3.86 -16.57
C MET A 42 -10.92 4.46 -15.16
N ARG A 43 -10.93 5.79 -15.04
CA ARG A 43 -11.00 6.48 -13.74
C ARG A 43 -12.27 6.15 -12.99
N ALA A 44 -13.41 6.12 -13.67
CA ALA A 44 -14.70 5.74 -13.10
C ALA A 44 -14.65 4.30 -12.57
N ARG A 45 -14.21 3.34 -13.40
CA ARG A 45 -14.08 1.93 -13.01
C ARG A 45 -13.17 1.69 -11.81
N LEU A 46 -12.11 2.49 -11.67
CA LEU A 46 -11.19 2.41 -10.55
C LEU A 46 -11.67 3.16 -9.30
N GLY A 47 -12.80 3.86 -9.36
CA GLY A 47 -13.28 4.70 -8.26
C GLY A 47 -12.44 5.95 -8.04
N LEU A 48 -11.62 6.35 -9.01
CA LEU A 48 -10.76 7.52 -8.95
C LEU A 48 -11.51 8.85 -9.14
N ASN A 49 -12.82 8.80 -9.37
CA ASN A 49 -13.69 9.99 -9.42
C ASN A 49 -14.35 10.28 -8.08
N GLU A 50 -14.35 9.33 -7.14
CA GLU A 50 -14.97 9.51 -5.84
C GLU A 50 -14.16 10.46 -4.95
N PRO A 51 -14.80 11.25 -4.06
CA PRO A 51 -14.09 12.09 -3.11
C PRO A 51 -13.11 11.28 -2.25
N LEU A 52 -11.89 11.79 -2.11
CA LEU A 52 -10.77 11.12 -1.40
C LEU A 52 -11.15 10.73 0.03
N PHE A 53 -11.85 11.61 0.74
CA PHE A 53 -12.37 11.36 2.07
C PHE A 53 -13.85 11.80 2.12
N PRO A 54 -14.76 11.01 2.72
CA PRO A 54 -14.51 9.73 3.41
C PRO A 54 -14.57 8.47 2.51
N HIS A 55 -15.09 8.57 1.28
CA HIS A 55 -15.52 7.41 0.50
C HIS A 55 -14.39 6.45 0.11
N ARG A 56 -13.27 6.95 -0.43
CA ARG A 56 -12.15 6.09 -0.80
C ARG A 56 -11.44 5.50 0.41
N PHE A 57 -11.30 6.26 1.49
CA PHE A 57 -10.71 5.75 2.74
C PHE A 57 -11.51 4.58 3.30
N VAL A 58 -12.84 4.71 3.36
CA VAL A 58 -13.71 3.62 3.82
C VAL A 58 -13.60 2.41 2.89
N THR A 59 -13.66 2.63 1.57
CA THR A 59 -13.53 1.55 0.59
C THR A 59 -12.21 0.80 0.71
N TRP A 60 -11.11 1.53 0.88
CA TRP A 60 -9.77 0.97 1.10
C TRP A 60 -9.70 0.15 2.40
N LEU A 61 -10.33 0.66 3.47
CA LEU A 61 -10.25 0.05 4.80
C LEU A 61 -11.13 -1.22 4.91
N ILE A 62 -12.40 -1.12 4.54
CA ILE A 62 -13.41 -2.16 4.77
C ILE A 62 -13.93 -2.84 3.49
N GLY A 63 -13.51 -2.38 2.31
CA GLY A 63 -13.95 -2.92 1.02
C GLY A 63 -15.08 -2.13 0.38
N ASP A 64 -15.47 -2.54 -0.82
CA ASP A 64 -16.66 -2.06 -1.53
C ASP A 64 -17.71 -3.16 -1.78
N ASP A 65 -17.44 -4.39 -1.34
CA ASP A 65 -18.33 -5.54 -1.48
C ASP A 65 -19.74 -5.33 -0.89
N TRP A 66 -19.88 -4.41 0.06
CA TRP A 66 -21.15 -4.06 0.72
C TRP A 66 -21.92 -2.92 0.03
N ARG A 67 -21.32 -2.18 -0.92
CA ARG A 67 -21.95 -1.01 -1.55
C ARG A 67 -22.12 -1.16 -3.05
N LEU A 68 -23.18 -0.54 -3.55
CA LEU A 68 -23.37 -0.33 -4.97
C LEU A 68 -22.38 0.75 -5.45
N ARG A 69 -21.73 0.49 -6.59
CA ARG A 69 -20.82 1.42 -7.27
C ARG A 69 -21.31 1.69 -8.69
N ASP A 70 -21.04 2.90 -9.12
CA ASP A 70 -21.12 3.30 -10.52
C ASP A 70 -19.74 3.01 -11.16
N TYR A 71 -19.72 2.09 -12.13
CA TYR A 71 -18.51 1.71 -12.86
C TYR A 71 -18.35 2.47 -14.16
N THR A 72 -19.41 3.11 -14.65
CA THR A 72 -19.46 3.77 -15.95
C THR A 72 -19.29 5.29 -15.84
N GLY A 73 -19.55 5.86 -14.66
CA GLY A 73 -19.46 7.28 -14.38
C GLY A 73 -20.67 8.07 -14.89
N ASP A 74 -21.78 7.41 -15.21
CA ASP A 74 -23.00 8.03 -15.74
C ASP A 74 -23.98 8.49 -14.63
N GLY A 75 -23.63 8.24 -13.36
CA GLY A 75 -24.44 8.58 -12.20
C GLY A 75 -25.46 7.49 -11.82
N VAL A 76 -25.49 6.37 -12.54
CA VAL A 76 -26.34 5.22 -12.25
C VAL A 76 -25.52 4.16 -11.50
N LEU A 77 -26.14 3.54 -10.50
CA LEU A 77 -25.52 2.46 -9.75
C LEU A 77 -25.61 1.16 -10.56
N ASP A 78 -24.46 0.64 -10.98
CA ASP A 78 -24.36 -0.55 -11.83
C ASP A 78 -24.42 -1.85 -11.02
N GLY A 79 -23.64 -1.95 -9.93
CA GLY A 79 -23.54 -3.19 -9.17
C GLY A 79 -22.68 -3.11 -7.92
N TYR A 80 -22.61 -4.22 -7.17
CA TYR A 80 -21.78 -4.31 -5.96
C TYR A 80 -20.29 -4.35 -6.29
N GLY A 81 -19.48 -3.80 -5.37
CA GLY A 81 -18.03 -3.94 -5.38
C GLY A 81 -17.55 -5.39 -5.27
N SER A 82 -16.28 -5.63 -5.61
CA SER A 82 -15.64 -6.94 -5.52
C SER A 82 -14.56 -7.02 -4.45
N GLN A 83 -14.11 -5.88 -3.93
CA GLN A 83 -12.98 -5.76 -3.01
C GLN A 83 -13.47 -5.87 -1.57
N ARG A 84 -12.80 -6.72 -0.79
CA ARG A 84 -13.12 -6.98 0.62
C ARG A 84 -12.41 -6.03 1.59
N GLY A 85 -11.45 -5.26 1.09
CA GLY A 85 -10.68 -4.27 1.86
C GLY A 85 -9.57 -4.86 2.73
N ILE A 86 -8.72 -3.96 3.22
CA ILE A 86 -7.45 -4.33 3.86
C ILE A 86 -7.65 -4.99 5.21
N LEU A 87 -8.69 -4.59 5.96
CA LEU A 87 -8.98 -5.24 7.25
C LEU A 87 -9.34 -6.72 7.09
N ARG A 88 -9.74 -7.15 5.88
CA ARG A 88 -10.06 -8.54 5.56
C ARG A 88 -8.90 -9.25 4.83
N GLY A 89 -7.73 -8.61 4.75
CA GLY A 89 -6.54 -9.14 4.09
C GLY A 89 -6.56 -8.99 2.56
N ASP A 90 -7.52 -8.24 2.01
CA ASP A 90 -7.59 -7.95 0.58
C ASP A 90 -6.93 -6.61 0.29
N PHE A 91 -5.75 -6.68 -0.35
CA PHE A 91 -4.97 -5.50 -0.75
C PHE A 91 -5.31 -5.03 -2.17
N GLY A 92 -6.27 -5.67 -2.83
CA GLY A 92 -6.66 -5.39 -4.19
C GLY A 92 -5.67 -5.91 -5.24
N GLU A 93 -5.93 -5.50 -6.47
CA GLU A 93 -5.17 -5.89 -7.66
C GLU A 93 -4.12 -4.86 -8.03
N SER A 94 -2.96 -5.32 -8.49
CA SER A 94 -1.93 -4.43 -9.02
C SER A 94 -2.33 -3.87 -10.38
N TYR A 95 -2.38 -2.55 -10.50
CA TYR A 95 -2.67 -1.87 -11.77
C TYR A 95 -1.67 -2.22 -12.87
N ARG A 96 -0.40 -2.43 -12.50
CA ARG A 96 0.72 -2.68 -13.42
C ARG A 96 0.86 -4.15 -13.78
N TYR A 97 0.76 -5.05 -12.80
CA TYR A 97 1.00 -6.49 -12.99
C TYR A 97 -0.28 -7.29 -13.20
N LYS A 98 -1.46 -6.68 -13.01
CA LYS A 98 -2.79 -7.33 -13.16
C LYS A 98 -2.90 -8.63 -12.35
N GLN A 99 -2.32 -8.60 -11.16
CA GLN A 99 -2.27 -9.72 -10.21
C GLN A 99 -2.50 -9.20 -8.79
N PRO A 100 -2.99 -10.06 -7.86
CA PRO A 100 -3.25 -9.67 -6.49
C PRO A 100 -2.00 -9.11 -5.82
N VAL A 101 -2.14 -7.95 -5.17
CA VAL A 101 -1.02 -7.31 -4.47
C VAL A 101 -0.46 -8.22 -3.37
N ALA A 102 -1.34 -8.99 -2.70
CA ALA A 102 -0.94 -9.96 -1.69
C ALA A 102 0.06 -11.00 -2.23
N GLU A 103 -0.18 -11.50 -3.45
CA GLU A 103 0.68 -12.48 -4.10
C GLU A 103 2.03 -11.86 -4.48
N LEU A 104 2.00 -10.66 -5.05
CA LEU A 104 3.19 -9.89 -5.39
C LEU A 104 4.08 -9.58 -4.17
N VAL A 105 3.48 -9.29 -3.02
CA VAL A 105 4.21 -9.09 -1.76
C VAL A 105 4.76 -10.43 -1.27
N ALA A 106 3.95 -11.49 -1.27
CA ALA A 106 4.36 -12.82 -0.83
C ALA A 106 5.54 -13.37 -1.66
N GLN A 107 5.56 -13.14 -2.97
CA GLN A 107 6.66 -13.55 -3.85
C GLN A 107 7.97 -12.80 -3.54
N ARG A 108 7.90 -11.56 -3.05
CA ARG A 108 9.08 -10.74 -2.70
C ARG A 108 9.56 -10.95 -1.27
N LEU A 109 8.65 -11.39 -0.39
CA LEU A 109 8.90 -11.54 1.05
C LEU A 109 10.13 -12.40 1.39
N PRO A 110 10.38 -13.57 0.75
CA PRO A 110 11.53 -14.42 1.10
C PRO A 110 12.86 -13.73 0.86
N ASN A 111 13.00 -12.97 -0.23
CA ASN A 111 14.23 -12.27 -0.55
C ASN A 111 14.53 -11.17 0.47
N THR A 112 13.50 -10.40 0.85
CA THR A 112 13.64 -9.36 1.88
C THR A 112 13.99 -9.96 3.24
N ILE A 113 13.37 -11.08 3.62
CA ILE A 113 13.70 -11.79 4.86
C ILE A 113 15.14 -12.28 4.83
N LEU A 114 15.57 -12.92 3.74
CA LEU A 114 16.93 -13.47 3.62
C LEU A 114 17.98 -12.36 3.70
N LEU A 115 17.79 -11.26 2.98
CA LEU A 115 18.68 -10.09 3.02
C LEU A 115 18.66 -9.41 4.39
N GLY A 116 17.48 -9.24 4.99
CA GLY A 116 17.33 -8.61 6.30
C GLY A 116 17.96 -9.44 7.42
N SER A 117 17.71 -10.75 7.43
CA SER A 117 18.25 -11.65 8.45
C SER A 117 19.76 -11.81 8.31
N SER A 118 20.29 -11.92 7.09
CA SER A 118 21.73 -12.00 6.87
C SER A 118 22.44 -10.73 7.32
N ALA A 119 21.92 -9.55 6.97
CA ALA A 119 22.44 -8.28 7.45
C ALA A 119 22.40 -8.18 8.98
N TYR A 120 21.27 -8.57 9.60
CA TYR A 120 21.10 -8.53 11.05
C TYR A 120 22.09 -9.46 11.79
N ILE A 121 22.35 -10.66 11.27
CA ILE A 121 23.34 -11.58 11.82
C ILE A 121 24.74 -10.96 11.77
N VAL A 122 25.14 -10.40 10.62
CA VAL A 122 26.44 -9.74 10.47
C VAL A 122 26.57 -8.57 11.45
N THR A 123 25.52 -7.75 11.57
CA THR A 123 25.49 -6.64 12.53
C THR A 123 25.68 -7.14 13.95
N ILE A 124 24.94 -8.16 14.40
CA ILE A 124 25.08 -8.71 15.76
C ILE A 124 26.50 -9.20 16.00
N VAL A 125 27.09 -9.95 15.07
CA VAL A 125 28.45 -10.48 15.22
C VAL A 125 29.45 -9.34 15.40
N PHE A 126 29.40 -8.31 14.56
CA PHE A 126 30.27 -7.15 14.69
C PHE A 126 30.01 -6.35 15.96
N SER A 127 28.75 -6.11 16.32
CA SER A 127 28.37 -5.40 17.54
C SER A 127 28.86 -6.10 18.79
N LEU A 128 28.82 -7.44 18.84
CA LEU A 128 29.35 -8.22 19.95
C LEU A 128 30.88 -8.08 20.04
N ILE A 129 31.61 -8.18 18.92
CA ILE A 129 33.08 -8.03 18.92
C ILE A 129 33.48 -6.65 19.42
N VAL A 130 32.88 -5.60 18.85
CA VAL A 130 33.17 -4.21 19.22
C VAL A 130 32.73 -3.93 20.67
N GLY A 131 31.57 -4.41 21.08
CA GLY A 131 31.05 -4.25 22.44
C GLY A 131 31.93 -4.92 23.48
N ILE A 132 32.39 -6.16 23.23
CA ILE A 132 33.32 -6.87 24.12
C ILE A 132 34.65 -6.13 24.19
N TYR A 133 35.21 -5.71 23.05
CA TYR A 133 36.48 -4.97 23.02
C TYR A 133 36.40 -3.65 23.80
N ALA A 134 35.32 -2.88 23.62
CA ALA A 134 35.08 -1.64 24.35
C ALA A 134 34.91 -1.89 25.86
N SER A 135 34.21 -2.97 26.25
CA SER A 135 34.04 -3.33 27.66
C SER A 135 35.34 -3.75 28.36
N LEU A 136 36.30 -4.31 27.61
CA LEU A 136 37.60 -4.72 28.15
C LEU A 136 38.61 -3.57 28.23
N ARG A 137 38.37 -2.43 27.56
CA ARG A 137 39.21 -1.21 27.65
C ARG A 137 38.42 0.04 28.04
N PRO A 138 37.89 0.13 29.28
CA PRO A 138 37.02 1.23 29.69
C PRO A 138 37.65 2.64 29.77
N TYR A 139 38.96 2.84 29.50
CA TYR A 139 39.65 4.13 29.73
C TYR A 139 40.51 4.65 28.55
N THR A 140 40.26 4.22 27.30
CA THR A 140 41.10 4.62 26.14
C THR A 140 40.65 5.92 25.43
N ILE A 141 39.48 6.46 25.76
CA ILE A 141 38.99 7.75 25.24
C ILE A 141 38.64 8.66 26.43
N ALA A 142 39.68 9.25 27.02
CA ALA A 142 39.63 10.36 27.96
C ALA A 142 40.81 11.30 27.65
#